data_AF-A0A380IW99-F1
#
_entry.id   AF-A0A380IW99-F1
#
_cell.length_a   1.000
_cell.length_b   1.000
_cell.length_c   1.000
_cell.angle_alpha   90.00
_cell.angle_beta   90.00
_cell.angle_gamma   90.00
#
_symmetry.space_group_name_H-M   'P 1'
#
loop_
_entity.id
_entity.type
_entity.pdbx_description
1 polymer ?
#
loop_
_entity_poly.entity_id
_entity_poly.type
_entity_poly.pdbx_seq_one_letter_code
_entity_poly.pdbx_strand_id
1 'polypeptide(L)' 'MNILIVYAHPGPQSFNSKLKDIAQTVLKENGNNCRCI' A
#
# COMPACT_ATOMS: atom_id res chain seq x y z
N MET A 1 2.74 5.98 -12.85
CA MET A 1 3.88 5.01 -12.81
C MET A 1 3.40 3.65 -12.33
N ASN A 2 4.19 2.58 -12.53
CA ASN A 2 3.91 1.26 -11.96
C ASN A 2 4.64 1.10 -10.63
N ILE A 3 3.92 0.78 -9.55
CA ILE A 3 4.46 0.71 -8.19
C ILE A 3 4.03 -0.62 -7.53
N LEU A 4 5.00 -1.33 -6.96
CA LEU A 4 4.78 -2.54 -6.18
C LEU A 4 5.11 -2.27 -4.70
N ILE A 5 4.14 -2.45 -3.81
CA ILE A 5 4.33 -2.39 -2.36
C ILE A 5 4.50 -3.81 -1.85
N VAL A 6 5.70 -4.15 -1.36
CA VAL A 6 5.95 -5.43 -0.68
C VAL A 6 5.69 -5.22 0.81
N TYR A 7 4.68 -5.89 1.34
CA TYR A 7 4.23 -5.76 2.71
C TYR A 7 4.61 -6.98 3.54
N ALA A 8 5.46 -6.77 4.55
CA ALA A 8 5.99 -7.83 5.40
C ALA A 8 5.60 -7.63 6.87
N HIS A 9 4.30 -7.70 7.18
CA HIS A 9 3.84 -7.66 8.57
C HIS A 9 2.57 -8.52 8.78
N PRO A 10 2.49 -9.33 9.85
CA PRO A 10 1.45 -10.36 9.97
C PRO A 10 0.08 -9.82 10.39
N GLY A 11 0.04 -8.73 11.16
CA GLY A 11 -1.20 -8.19 11.71
C GLY A 11 -1.97 -7.27 10.74
N PRO A 12 -3.20 -7.60 10.32
CA PRO A 12 -3.99 -6.77 9.39
C PRO A 12 -4.50 -5.47 10.03
N GLN A 13 -4.54 -5.38 11.36
CA GLN A 13 -4.88 -4.14 12.08
C GLN A 13 -3.65 -3.40 12.61
N SER A 14 -2.45 -3.87 12.23
CA SER A 14 -1.20 -3.22 12.64
C SER A 14 -1.08 -1.81 12.08
N PHE A 15 -0.25 -1.02 12.74
CA PHE A 15 0.17 0.28 12.23
C PHE A 15 0.73 0.17 10.80
N ASN A 16 1.56 -0.85 10.52
CA ASN A 16 2.10 -1.11 9.18
C ASN A 16 0.99 -1.38 8.16
N SER A 17 -0.06 -2.13 8.52
CA SER A 17 -1.17 -2.37 7.58
C SER A 17 -1.89 -1.07 7.23
N LYS A 18 -2.16 -0.22 8.24
CA LYS A 18 -2.80 1.09 8.02
C LYS A 18 -1.96 2.01 7.13
N LEU A 19 -0.64 2.04 7.33
CA LEU A 19 0.25 2.81 6.46
C LEU A 19 0.28 2.29 5.03
N LYS A 20 0.34 0.96 4.86
CA LYS A 20 0.26 0.29 3.56
C LYS A 20 -1.05 0.66 2.84
N ASP A 21 -2.18 0.66 3.55
CA ASP A 21 -3.48 1.02 2.99
C ASP A 21 -3.54 2.51 2.58
N ILE A 22 -3.05 3.43 3.43
CA ILE A 22 -2.96 4.86 3.12
C ILE A 22 -2.08 5.10 1.88
N ALA A 23 -0.88 4.48 1.84
CA ALA A 23 0.04 4.62 0.72
C ALA A 23 -0.58 4.12 -0.59
N GLN A 24 -1.24 2.97 -0.57
CA GLN A 24 -1.91 2.42 -1.75
C GLN A 24 -3.00 3.37 -2.27
N THR A 25 -3.80 3.95 -1.38
CA THR A 25 -4.88 4.88 -1.73
C THR A 25 -4.32 6.14 -2.41
N VAL A 26 -3.40 6.85 -1.73
CA VAL A 26 -2.84 8.11 -2.24
C VAL A 26 -2.10 7.90 -3.56
N LEU A 27 -1.35 6.81 -3.71
CA LEU A 27 -0.63 6.52 -4.95
C LEU A 27 -1.60 6.26 -6.11
N LYS A 28 -2.70 5.55 -5.88
CA LYS A 28 -3.75 5.33 -6.89
C LYS A 28 -4.47 6.63 -7.25
N GLU A 29 -4.82 7.45 -6.27
CA GLU A 29 -5.46 8.76 -6.49
C GLU A 29 -4.57 9.70 -7.33
N ASN A 30 -3.24 9.59 -7.19
CA ASN A 30 -2.27 10.31 -8.02
C ASN A 30 -2.07 9.69 -9.42
N GLY A 31 -2.94 8.78 -9.87
CA GLY A 31 -2.90 8.19 -11.21
C GLY A 31 -1.84 7.10 -11.39
N ASN A 32 -1.31 6.50 -10.31
CA ASN A 32 -0.37 5.38 -10.40
C ASN A 32 -1.08 4.03 -10.44
N ASN A 33 -0.51 3.10 -11.20
CA ASN A 33 -0.87 1.70 -11.14
C ASN A 33 -0.13 1.06 -9.96
N CYS A 34 -0.85 0.84 -8.86
CA CYS A 34 -0.26 0.36 -7.60
C CYS A 34 -0.80 -1.02 -7.24
N ARG A 35 0.10 -1.97 -7.00
CA ARG A 35 -0.19 -3.34 -6.52
C ARG A 35 0.53 -3.57 -5.20
N CYS A 36 -0.13 -4.23 -4.26
CA CYS A 36 0.47 -4.65 -3.01
C CYS A 36 0.54 -6.19 -2.96
N ILE A 37 1.66 -6.73 -2.47
CA ILE A 37 1.87 -8.16 -2.22
C ILE A 37 2.42 -8.40 -0.83
#